data_AF-A0AAD9NTS6-F1
#
_entry.id   AF-A0AAD9NTS6-F1
#
_cell.length_a   1.000
_cell.length_b   1.000
_cell.length_c   1.000
_cell.angle_alpha   90.00
_cell.angle_beta   90.00
_cell.angle_gamma   90.00
#
_symmetry.space_group_name_H-M   'P 1'
#
loop_
_entity.id
_entity.type
_entity.pdbx_description
1 polymer ?
#
loop_
_entity_poly.entity_id
_entity_poly.type
_entity_poly.pdbx_seq_one_letter_code
_entity_poly.pdbx_strand_id
1 'polypeptide(L)'
;MRITWMDKVTNKDILERTGLPSMEDLLIRKNLRWTGHLMRMSTDRLSKQILYSQLFSGHRKRGRPRLRFKDTIKGNLKLRDIKTDSWTSLSQQRDKLESNSQVMEAVFVASPPTA
;
A
#
# COMPACT_ATOMS: atom_id res chain seq x y z
N MET A 1 6.27 29.10 -1.97
CA MET A 1 4.81 29.10 -2.22
C MET A 1 4.13 29.97 -1.18
N ARG A 2 3.33 30.95 -1.58
CA ARG A 2 2.45 31.69 -0.67
C ARG A 2 1.02 31.21 -0.94
N ILE A 3 0.54 30.27 -0.13
CA ILE A 3 -0.84 29.77 -0.18
C ILE A 3 -1.48 30.17 1.15
N THR A 4 -2.63 30.81 1.05
CA THR A 4 -3.47 31.22 2.18
C THR A 4 -4.76 30.38 2.19
N TRP A 5 -5.47 30.38 3.31
CA TRP A 5 -6.74 29.66 3.42
C TRP A 5 -7.84 30.20 2.47
N MET A 6 -7.72 31.45 2.03
CA MET A 6 -8.66 32.09 1.08
C MET A 6 -8.54 31.53 -0.34
N ASP A 7 -7.37 30.99 -0.69
CA ASP A 7 -7.10 30.48 -2.03
C ASP A 7 -7.83 29.15 -2.32
N LYS A 8 -8.38 28.50 -1.28
CA LYS A 8 -9.16 27.24 -1.36
C LYS A 8 -8.47 26.15 -2.21
N VAL A 9 -7.14 26.14 -2.22
CA VAL A 9 -6.34 25.18 -2.98
C VAL A 9 -6.49 23.79 -2.35
N THR A 10 -6.73 22.77 -3.18
CA THR A 10 -6.91 21.41 -2.67
C THR A 10 -5.57 20.76 -2.33
N ASN A 11 -5.58 19.79 -1.41
CA ASN A 11 -4.38 19.02 -1.09
C ASN A 11 -3.79 18.31 -2.32
N LYS A 12 -4.65 17.91 -3.28
CA LYS A 12 -4.22 17.31 -4.54
C LYS A 12 -3.36 18.28 -5.35
N ASP A 13 -3.83 19.52 -5.52
CA ASP A 13 -3.10 20.56 -6.25
C ASP A 13 -1.76 20.89 -5.58
N ILE A 14 -1.72 20.89 -4.25
CA ILE A 14 -0.47 21.13 -3.50
C ILE A 14 0.53 20.01 -3.76
N LEU A 15 0.10 18.75 -3.73
CA LEU A 15 0.97 17.59 -3.99
C LEU A 15 1.49 17.60 -5.42
N GLU A 16 0.63 17.88 -6.41
CA GLU A 16 1.03 18.00 -7.82
C GLU A 16 2.07 19.11 -8.04
N ARG A 17 1.82 20.30 -7.48
CA ARG A 17 2.74 21.44 -7.62
C ARG A 17 4.09 21.24 -6.92
N THR A 18 4.11 20.44 -5.85
CA THR A 18 5.33 20.16 -5.08
C THR A 18 6.06 18.90 -5.56
N GLY A 19 5.42 18.09 -6.42
CA GLY A 19 5.92 16.76 -6.79
C GLY A 19 6.03 15.80 -5.61
N LEU A 20 5.32 16.09 -4.51
CA LEU A 20 5.39 15.27 -3.30
C LEU A 20 4.39 14.12 -3.36
N PRO A 21 4.77 12.93 -2.89
CA PRO A 21 3.83 11.82 -2.77
C PRO A 21 2.81 12.12 -1.67
N SER A 22 1.59 11.61 -1.84
CA SER A 22 0.57 11.71 -0.80
C SER A 22 1.00 10.96 0.48
N MET A 23 0.39 11.33 1.61
CA MET A 23 0.61 10.61 2.87
C MET A 23 0.20 9.14 2.74
N GLU A 24 -0.88 8.86 2.02
CA GLU A 24 -1.34 7.50 1.74
C GLU A 24 -0.28 6.71 0.96
N ASP A 25 0.32 7.31 -0.07
CA ASP A 25 1.38 6.68 -0.85
C ASP A 25 2.60 6.34 0.00
N LEU A 26 2.99 7.25 0.91
CA LEU A 26 4.09 7.03 1.83
C LEU A 26 3.79 5.87 2.79
N LEU A 27 2.59 5.83 3.37
CA LEU A 27 2.17 4.77 4.28
C LEU A 27 2.12 3.40 3.58
N ILE A 28 1.57 3.34 2.37
CA ILE A 28 1.53 2.11 1.56
C ILE A 28 2.96 1.62 1.29
N ARG A 29 3.86 2.50 0.85
CA ARG A 29 5.27 2.14 0.60
C ARG A 29 5.96 1.59 1.85
N LYS A 30 5.84 2.28 2.99
CA LYS A 30 6.44 1.84 4.25
C LYS A 30 5.89 0.49 4.70
N ASN A 31 4.58 0.28 4.58
CA ASN A 31 3.96 -1.01 4.88
C ASN A 31 4.51 -2.12 3.97
N LEU A 32 4.56 -1.91 2.66
CA LEU A 32 5.08 -2.91 1.71
C LEU A 32 6.57 -3.22 1.92
N ARG A 33 7.38 -2.22 2.29
CA ARG A 33 8.79 -2.45 2.68
C ARG A 33 8.90 -3.33 3.92
N TRP A 34 8.09 -3.05 4.94
CA TRP A 34 8.06 -3.84 6.17
C TRP A 34 7.59 -5.28 5.92
N THR A 35 6.55 -5.49 5.10
CA THR A 35 6.11 -6.84 4.75
C THR A 35 7.16 -7.59 3.94
N GLY A 36 7.83 -6.93 3.01
CA GLY A 36 8.93 -7.52 2.26
C GLY A 36 10.05 -7.99 3.19
N HIS A 37 10.36 -7.20 4.21
CA HIS A 37 11.31 -7.61 5.25
C HIS A 37 10.83 -8.83 6.03
N LEU A 38 9.58 -8.85 6.49
CA LEU A 38 9.00 -10.02 7.16
C LEU A 38 9.05 -11.28 6.29
N MET A 39 8.80 -11.17 4.99
CA MET A 39 8.84 -12.33 4.09
C MET A 39 10.23 -12.94 3.96
N ARG A 40 11.29 -12.12 4.02
CA ARG A 40 12.68 -12.58 3.98
C ARG A 40 13.18 -13.12 5.32
N MET A 41 12.50 -12.84 6.43
CA MET A 41 12.83 -13.46 7.72
C MET A 41 12.55 -14.97 7.73
N SER A 42 13.27 -15.71 8.57
CA SER A 42 12.97 -17.13 8.81
C SER A 42 11.57 -17.32 9.41
N THR A 43 10.97 -18.47 9.14
CA THR A 43 9.63 -18.84 9.63
C THR A 43 9.57 -19.03 11.14
N ASP A 44 10.71 -19.22 11.79
CA ASP A 44 10.82 -19.37 13.25
C ASP A 44 10.70 -18.04 13.99
N ARG A 45 10.80 -16.91 13.27
CA ARG A 45 10.63 -15.60 13.86
C ARG A 45 9.17 -15.35 14.21
N LEU A 46 8.93 -14.99 15.47
CA LEU A 46 7.62 -14.69 16.02
C LEU A 46 6.82 -13.68 15.15
N SER A 47 7.47 -12.64 14.62
CA SER A 47 6.80 -11.64 13.78
C SER A 47 6.17 -12.23 12.52
N LYS A 48 6.86 -13.18 11.87
CA LYS A 48 6.35 -13.88 10.69
C LYS A 48 5.27 -14.90 11.08
N GLN A 49 5.43 -15.58 12.21
CA GLN A 49 4.42 -16.49 12.74
C GLN A 49 3.11 -15.78 13.08
N ILE A 50 3.18 -14.63 13.78
CA ILE A 50 2.01 -13.81 14.13
C ILE A 50 1.29 -13.29 12.88
N LEU A 51 2.01 -12.95 11.82
CA LEU A 51 1.40 -12.48 10.57
C LEU A 51 0.45 -13.53 9.96
N TYR A 52 0.84 -14.80 10.03
CA TYR A 52 0.09 -15.93 9.49
C TYR A 52 -0.79 -16.64 10.51
N SER A 53 -0.66 -16.31 11.80
CA SER A 53 -1.42 -16.96 12.85
C SER A 53 -2.92 -16.72 12.72
N GLN A 54 -3.68 -17.69 13.22
CA GLN A 54 -5.12 -17.61 13.34
C GLN A 54 -5.48 -17.92 14.79
N LEU A 55 -6.53 -17.29 15.30
CA LEU A 55 -7.03 -17.63 16.62
C LEU A 55 -7.54 -19.08 16.57
N PHE A 56 -7.11 -19.88 17.54
CA PHE A 56 -7.58 -21.26 17.72
C PHE A 56 -9.06 -21.31 18.09
N SER A 57 -9.51 -20.35 18.90
CA SER A 57 -10.91 -20.22 19.33
C SER A 57 -11.35 -18.75 19.36
N GLY A 58 -12.65 -18.52 19.23
CA GLY A 58 -13.27 -17.20 19.23
C GLY A 58 -13.78 -16.76 17.85
N HIS A 59 -14.93 -16.09 17.85
CA HIS A 59 -15.59 -15.61 16.64
C HIS A 59 -15.42 -14.10 16.50
N ARG A 60 -15.30 -13.59 15.27
CA ARG A 60 -15.31 -12.15 15.04
C ARG A 60 -16.74 -11.63 15.10
N LYS A 61 -16.93 -10.46 15.73
CA LYS A 61 -18.23 -9.78 15.74
C LYS A 61 -18.68 -9.47 14.31
N ARG A 62 -19.98 -9.53 14.04
CA ARG A 62 -20.55 -9.06 12.77
C ARG A 62 -20.47 -7.52 12.69
N GLY A 63 -20.42 -6.97 11.48
CA GLY A 63 -20.32 -5.52 11.23
C GLY A 63 -18.93 -5.09 10.79
N ARG A 64 -18.29 -4.16 11.53
CA ARG A 64 -16.96 -3.61 11.23
C ARG A 64 -15.89 -4.10 12.22
N PRO A 65 -15.45 -5.37 12.17
CA PRO A 65 -14.26 -5.81 12.88
C PRO A 65 -13.03 -4.95 12.56
N ARG A 66 -12.11 -4.85 13.52
CA ARG A 66 -10.78 -4.31 13.23
C ARG A 66 -10.06 -5.21 12.20
N LEU A 67 -9.44 -4.56 11.21
CA LEU A 67 -8.65 -5.23 10.20
C LEU A 67 -7.41 -5.87 10.84
N ARG A 68 -7.02 -7.07 10.38
CA ARG A 68 -5.70 -7.63 10.72
C ARG A 68 -4.63 -6.98 9.86
N PHE A 69 -3.38 -7.06 10.30
CA PHE A 69 -2.22 -6.65 9.50
C PHE A 69 -2.24 -7.28 8.10
N LYS A 70 -2.54 -8.58 7.98
CA LYS A 70 -2.66 -9.26 6.68
C LYS A 70 -3.75 -8.67 5.77
N ASP A 71 -4.82 -8.13 6.33
CA ASP A 71 -5.92 -7.54 5.57
C ASP A 71 -5.51 -6.16 5.03
N THR A 72 -4.80 -5.36 5.82
CA THR A 72 -4.19 -4.09 5.39
C THR A 72 -3.19 -4.30 4.26
N ILE A 73 -2.35 -5.34 4.36
CA ILE A 73 -1.36 -5.67 3.32
C ILE A 73 -2.07 -6.03 2.00
N LYS A 74 -3.13 -6.84 2.06
CA LYS A 74 -3.95 -7.17 0.88
C LYS A 74 -4.56 -5.91 0.26
N GLY A 75 -5.06 -4.98 1.06
CA GLY A 75 -5.57 -3.69 0.58
C GLY A 75 -4.48 -2.87 -0.14
N ASN A 76 -3.31 -2.75 0.48
CA ASN A 76 -2.16 -2.03 -0.08
C ASN A 76 -1.65 -2.65 -1.40
N LEU A 77 -1.66 -3.99 -1.52
CA LEU A 77 -1.29 -4.68 -2.75
C LEU A 77 -2.28 -4.38 -3.87
N LYS A 78 -3.58 -4.38 -3.59
CA LYS A 78 -4.63 -4.01 -4.56
C LYS A 78 -4.50 -2.56 -5.02
N LEU A 79 -4.22 -1.64 -4.09
CA LEU A 79 -4.00 -0.22 -4.41
C LEU A 79 -2.77 0.01 -5.31
N ARG A 80 -1.85 -0.96 -5.37
CA ARG A 80 -0.65 -0.92 -6.23
C ARG A 80 -0.73 -1.86 -7.43
N ASP A 81 -1.89 -2.45 -7.67
CA ASP A 81 -2.12 -3.43 -8.74
C ASP A 81 -1.14 -4.62 -8.71
N ILE A 82 -0.71 -5.03 -7.51
CA ILE A 82 0.17 -6.18 -7.32
C ILE A 82 -0.68 -7.41 -7.05
N LYS A 83 -0.57 -8.43 -7.92
CA LYS A 83 -1.28 -9.70 -7.74
C LYS A 83 -0.88 -10.38 -6.43
N THR A 84 -1.89 -10.70 -5.60
CA THR A 84 -1.75 -11.30 -4.26
C THR A 84 -1.14 -12.70 -4.24
N ASP A 85 -0.97 -13.35 -5.40
CA ASP A 85 -0.35 -14.69 -5.48
C ASP A 85 1.14 -14.59 -5.83
N SER A 86 1.56 -13.47 -6.42
CA SER A 86 2.93 -13.27 -6.91
C SER A 86 3.84 -12.48 -5.96
N TRP A 87 3.25 -11.81 -4.97
CA TRP A 87 3.98 -10.85 -4.12
C TRP A 87 5.02 -11.50 -3.21
N THR A 88 4.87 -12.78 -2.85
CA THR A 88 5.86 -13.52 -2.04
C THR A 88 7.18 -13.64 -2.81
N SER A 89 7.12 -13.97 -4.10
CA SER A 89 8.29 -14.00 -4.99
C SER A 89 8.85 -12.59 -5.23
N LEU A 90 7.99 -11.58 -5.43
CA LEU A 90 8.42 -10.19 -5.55
C LEU A 90 9.10 -9.66 -4.28
N SER A 91 8.69 -10.14 -3.11
CA SER A 91 9.23 -9.70 -1.82
C SER A 91 10.66 -10.16 -1.54
N GLN A 92 11.12 -11.17 -2.26
CA GLN A 92 12.53 -11.60 -2.21
C GLN A 92 13.43 -10.61 -2.97
N GLN A 93 12.87 -9.90 -3.95
CA GLN A 93 13.58 -8.93 -4.78
C GLN A 93 13.43 -7.53 -4.17
N ARG A 94 14.49 -7.08 -3.47
CA ARG A 94 14.50 -5.84 -2.68
C ARG A 94 14.10 -4.60 -3.48
N ASP A 95 14.50 -4.55 -4.75
CA ASP A 95 14.31 -3.37 -5.59
C ASP A 95 12.91 -3.33 -6.24
N LYS A 96 12.30 -4.49 -6.55
CA LYS A 96 11.01 -4.51 -7.27
C LYS A 96 9.82 -4.08 -6.42
N LEU A 97 9.88 -4.30 -5.09
CA LEU A 97 8.89 -3.74 -4.17
C LEU A 97 8.98 -2.20 -4.06
N GLU A 98 10.14 -1.63 -4.36
CA GLU A 98 10.38 -0.19 -4.37
C GLU A 98 9.91 0.45 -5.68
N SER A 99 10.27 -0.17 -6.82
CA SER A 99 10.02 0.35 -8.17
C SER A 99 8.54 0.41 -8.53
N ASN A 100 7.70 -0.49 -8.01
CA ASN A 100 6.25 -0.45 -8.25
C ASN A 100 5.53 0.67 -7.49
N SER A 101 6.26 1.52 -6.75
CA SER A 101 5.74 2.77 -6.21
C SER A 101 5.93 3.97 -7.13
N GLN A 102 6.73 3.83 -8.22
CA GLN A 102 6.90 4.84 -9.25
C GLN A 102 5.93 4.67 -10.44
N VAL A 103 5.06 3.66 -10.45
CA VAL A 103 4.08 3.47 -11.52
C VAL A 103 2.70 3.94 -11.06
N MET A 104 2.56 5.26 -10.91
CA MET A 104 1.27 5.97 -10.93
C MET A 104 1.39 7.23 -11.81
N GLU A 105 2.26 7.19 -12.83
CA GLU A 105 2.36 8.24 -13.87
C GLU A 105 2.01 7.69 -15.26
N ALA A 106 1.10 6.70 -15.34
CA ALA A 106 0.69 6.14 -16.62
C ALA A 106 -0.73 5.53 -16.66
N VAL A 107 -1.67 6.02 -15.84
CA VAL A 107 -3.09 5.60 -15.93
C VAL A 107 -4.06 6.79 -16.17
N PHE A 108 -3.57 8.02 -16.34
CA PHE A 108 -4.44 9.20 -16.56
C PHE A 108 -4.52 9.72 -18.02
N VAL A 109 -3.98 9.05 -19.06
CA VAL A 109 -3.98 9.63 -20.43
C VAL A 109 -4.63 8.77 -21.53
N ALA A 110 -5.25 7.62 -21.24
CA ALA A 110 -5.87 6.81 -22.30
C ALA A 110 -7.36 6.52 -22.05
N SER A 111 -8.19 7.52 -22.29
CA SER A 111 -9.54 7.32 -22.80
C SER A 111 -9.86 8.46 -23.76
N PRO A 112 -9.85 8.24 -25.09
CA PRO A 112 -10.33 9.27 -26.01
C PRO A 112 -11.85 9.42 -25.86
N PRO A 113 -12.39 10.65 -25.88
CA PRO A 113 -13.82 10.83 -25.99
C PRO A 113 -14.23 10.35 -27.38
N THR A 114 -15.11 9.35 -27.44
CA THR A 114 -15.77 8.98 -28.70
C THR A 114 -17.23 9.35 -28.56
N ALA A 115 -17.61 10.32 -29.40
CA ALA A 115 -18.94 10.68 -29.92
C ALA A 115 -20.13 10.68 -28.95
#